data_AF-A0AA90UP14-F1
#
_entry.id   AF-A0AA90UP14-F1
#
_cell.length_a   1.000
_cell.length_b   1.000
_cell.length_c   1.000
_cell.angle_alpha   90.00
_cell.angle_beta   90.00
_cell.angle_gamma   90.00
#
_symmetry.space_group_name_H-M   'P 1'
#
loop_
_entity.id
_entity.type
_entity.pdbx_description
1 polymer ?
#
loop_
_entity_poly.entity_id
_entity_poly.type
_entity_poly.pdbx_seq_one_letter_code
_entity_poly.pdbx_strand_id
1 'polypeptide(L)'
;MNNSVETKKEEVRKNIKNAFESATKKIRDIISVCPDWEVEGIDVGYKSLIAHLNLKGVGRDMMVIRYQAKVGNFQEESFNTNVASFGSFDLLETNENLKYYTAVGDILNHKDMLSLLKETMVFFANKIAELRKEYDKLDKED
;
A
#
# COMPACT_ATOMS: atom_id res chain seq x y z
N MET A 1 -31.87 5.98 -23.33
CA MET A 1 -31.70 6.97 -22.24
C MET A 1 -30.35 6.72 -21.53
N ASN A 2 -29.28 6.38 -22.28
CA ASN A 2 -28.05 5.76 -21.74
C ASN A 2 -26.88 6.72 -21.55
N ASN A 3 -26.97 7.96 -22.06
CA ASN A 3 -25.88 8.94 -21.93
C ASN A 3 -25.62 9.34 -20.46
N SER A 4 -26.61 9.24 -19.57
CA SER A 4 -26.42 9.68 -18.17
C SER A 4 -25.71 8.64 -17.29
N VAL A 5 -25.85 7.34 -17.57
CA VAL A 5 -25.22 6.28 -16.75
C VAL A 5 -23.74 6.17 -17.11
N GLU A 6 -23.41 6.17 -18.41
CA GLU A 6 -22.02 6.10 -18.86
C GLU A 6 -21.19 7.32 -18.41
N THR A 7 -21.74 8.54 -18.48
CA THR A 7 -21.03 9.72 -17.94
C THR A 7 -20.75 9.59 -16.45
N LYS A 8 -21.66 9.01 -15.66
CA LYS A 8 -21.42 8.75 -14.22
C LYS A 8 -20.36 7.66 -14.01
N LYS A 9 -20.38 6.58 -14.80
CA LYS A 9 -19.34 5.54 -14.76
C LYS A 9 -17.96 6.11 -15.06
N GLU A 10 -17.83 6.99 -16.04
CA GLU A 10 -16.58 7.69 -16.37
C GLU A 10 -16.10 8.58 -15.22
N GLU A 11 -17.00 9.32 -14.59
CA GLU A 11 -16.68 10.16 -13.43
C GLU A 11 -16.17 9.32 -12.25
N VAL A 12 -16.84 8.21 -11.93
CA VAL A 12 -16.41 7.30 -10.85
C VAL A 12 -15.05 6.67 -11.18
N ARG A 13 -14.82 6.24 -12.43
CA ARG A 13 -13.49 5.74 -12.88
C ARG A 13 -12.39 6.77 -12.69
N LYS A 14 -12.66 8.03 -13.04
CA LYS A 14 -11.71 9.14 -12.83
C LYS A 14 -11.45 9.36 -11.33
N ASN A 15 -12.48 9.31 -10.49
CA ASN A 15 -12.35 9.46 -9.04
C ASN A 15 -11.54 8.32 -8.41
N ILE A 16 -11.70 7.08 -8.89
CA ILE A 16 -10.87 5.94 -8.48
C ILE A 16 -9.40 6.22 -8.83
N LYS A 17 -9.11 6.60 -10.09
CA LYS A 17 -7.74 6.92 -10.52
C LYS A 17 -7.10 8.02 -9.67
N ASN A 18 -7.84 9.12 -9.42
CA ASN A 18 -7.39 10.22 -8.58
C ASN A 18 -7.11 9.76 -7.13
N ALA A 19 -7.92 8.84 -6.60
CA ALA A 19 -7.71 8.28 -5.27
C ALA A 19 -6.41 7.46 -5.18
N PHE A 20 -6.08 6.67 -6.21
CA PHE A 20 -4.80 5.97 -6.29
C PHE A 20 -3.63 6.94 -6.38
N GLU A 21 -3.67 7.93 -7.27
CA GLU A 21 -2.60 8.92 -7.41
C GLU A 21 -2.36 9.68 -6.09
N SER A 22 -3.45 10.06 -5.41
CA SER A 22 -3.41 10.72 -4.10
C SER A 22 -2.81 9.80 -3.02
N ALA A 23 -3.19 8.52 -3.02
CA ALA A 23 -2.67 7.53 -2.08
C ALA A 23 -1.17 7.31 -2.29
N THR A 24 -0.73 7.12 -3.54
CA THR A 24 0.68 6.92 -3.89
C THR A 24 1.51 8.10 -3.44
N LYS A 25 1.06 9.33 -3.71
CA LYS A 25 1.76 10.55 -3.28
C LYS A 25 1.88 10.62 -1.76
N LYS A 26 0.77 10.47 -1.03
CA LYS A 26 0.79 10.54 0.44
C LYS A 26 1.65 9.45 1.07
N ILE A 27 1.58 8.22 0.56
CA ILE A 27 2.41 7.11 1.06
C ILE A 27 3.90 7.39 0.79
N ARG A 28 4.26 7.92 -0.38
CA ARG A 28 5.63 8.39 -0.65
C ARG A 28 6.09 9.45 0.35
N ASP A 29 5.25 10.45 0.60
CA ASP A 29 5.56 11.52 1.55
C ASP A 29 5.79 10.97 2.97
N ILE A 30 4.96 10.02 3.42
CA ILE A 30 5.11 9.36 4.73
C ILE A 30 6.39 8.53 4.82
N ILE A 31 6.68 7.72 3.80
CA ILE A 31 7.87 6.85 3.77
C ILE A 31 9.17 7.64 3.61
N SER A 32 9.12 8.88 3.10
CA SER A 32 10.32 9.71 2.86
C SER A 32 11.21 9.96 4.09
N VAL A 33 10.69 9.75 5.30
CA VAL A 33 11.48 9.77 6.55
C VAL A 33 12.53 8.66 6.62
N CYS A 34 12.36 7.59 5.84
CA CYS A 34 13.31 6.49 5.67
C CYS A 34 13.95 6.60 4.27
N PRO A 35 15.02 7.40 4.09
CA PRO A 35 15.47 7.86 2.78
C PRO A 35 16.04 6.75 1.88
N ASP A 36 16.38 5.60 2.45
CA ASP A 36 16.88 4.44 1.70
C ASP A 36 15.76 3.72 0.94
N TRP A 37 14.49 3.95 1.32
CA TRP A 37 13.34 3.30 0.72
C TRP A 37 12.65 4.20 -0.31
N GLU A 38 12.27 3.60 -1.43
CA GLU A 38 11.44 4.22 -2.45
C GLU A 38 10.13 3.47 -2.59
N VAL A 39 9.02 4.19 -2.67
CA VAL A 39 7.72 3.58 -2.97
C VAL A 39 7.56 3.47 -4.48
N GLU A 40 7.75 2.26 -5.00
CA GLU A 40 7.59 1.95 -6.43
C GLU A 40 6.14 2.16 -6.87
N GLY A 41 5.20 1.70 -6.05
CA GLY A 41 3.78 1.83 -6.34
C GLY A 41 2.90 1.34 -5.20
N ILE A 42 1.60 1.44 -5.44
CA ILE A 42 0.58 0.87 -4.57
C ILE A 42 -0.33 -0.02 -5.39
N ASP A 43 -0.87 -1.05 -4.76
CA ASP A 43 -1.88 -1.93 -5.30
C ASP A 43 -3.04 -2.08 -4.30
N VAL A 44 -4.19 -2.56 -4.75
CA VAL A 44 -5.34 -2.86 -3.90
C VAL A 44 -5.80 -4.28 -4.10
N GLY A 45 -5.98 -4.98 -2.99
CA GLY A 45 -6.74 -6.23 -2.94
C GLY A 45 -8.19 -5.98 -2.55
N TYR A 46 -8.91 -7.07 -2.27
CA TYR A 46 -10.23 -6.99 -1.69
C TYR A 46 -10.17 -6.37 -0.28
N LYS A 47 -10.65 -5.12 -0.13
CA LYS A 47 -10.59 -4.34 1.12
C LYS A 47 -9.17 -4.23 1.71
N SER A 48 -8.17 -4.15 0.83
CA SER A 48 -6.78 -3.95 1.21
C SER A 48 -6.12 -2.89 0.36
N LEU A 49 -5.07 -2.30 0.93
CA LEU A 49 -4.13 -1.45 0.23
C LEU A 49 -2.73 -1.99 0.51
N ILE A 50 -1.90 -2.00 -0.53
CA ILE A 50 -0.57 -2.60 -0.52
C ILE A 50 0.39 -1.53 -1.03
N ALA A 51 1.46 -1.25 -0.28
CA ALA A 51 2.55 -0.40 -0.72
C ALA A 51 3.78 -1.26 -1.02
N HIS A 52 4.37 -1.06 -2.20
CA HIS A 52 5.57 -1.74 -2.65
C HIS A 52 6.76 -0.80 -2.47
N LEU A 53 7.71 -1.23 -1.66
CA LEU A 53 8.91 -0.47 -1.29
C LEU A 53 10.15 -1.19 -1.84
N ASN A 54 11.01 -0.44 -2.50
CA ASN A 54 12.31 -0.88 -2.98
C ASN A 54 13.41 -0.19 -2.18
N LEU A 55 14.48 -0.94 -1.90
CA LEU A 55 15.64 -0.44 -1.19
C LEU A 55 16.70 0.03 -2.20
N LYS A 56 17.12 1.29 -2.10
CA LYS A 56 18.09 1.88 -3.02
C LYS A 56 19.40 1.09 -3.04
N GLY A 57 19.83 0.71 -4.24
CA GLY A 57 21.11 0.04 -4.45
C GLY A 57 21.19 -1.40 -3.93
N VAL A 58 20.05 -2.07 -3.73
CA VAL A 58 19.97 -3.49 -3.37
C VAL A 58 19.05 -4.23 -4.34
N GLY A 59 19.55 -5.30 -4.97
CA GLY A 59 18.80 -6.11 -5.95
C GLY A 59 17.92 -7.20 -5.32
N ARG A 60 17.20 -6.90 -4.23
CA ARG A 60 16.35 -7.86 -3.50
C ARG A 60 14.86 -7.68 -3.83
N ASP A 61 14.08 -8.70 -3.47
CA ASP A 61 12.62 -8.65 -3.47
C ASP A 61 12.11 -7.45 -2.65
N MET A 62 11.11 -6.77 -3.21
CA MET A 62 10.45 -5.61 -2.59
C MET A 62 9.91 -5.92 -1.20
N MET A 63 10.09 -4.98 -0.28
CA MET A 63 9.32 -4.94 0.96
C MET A 63 7.90 -4.50 0.62
N VAL A 64 6.92 -5.17 1.21
CA VAL A 64 5.50 -4.94 1.03
C VAL A 64 4.93 -4.56 2.37
N ILE A 65 4.28 -3.41 2.47
CA ILE A 65 3.47 -3.05 3.63
C ILE A 65 2.01 -3.16 3.20
N ARG A 66 1.22 -3.95 3.94
CA ARG A 66 -0.18 -4.22 3.62
C ARG A 66 -1.08 -3.84 4.78
N TYR A 67 -2.12 -3.08 4.47
CA TYR A 67 -3.33 -3.00 5.27
C TYR A 67 -4.39 -3.94 4.68
N GLN A 68 -5.06 -4.70 5.53
CA GLN A 68 -6.21 -5.54 5.18
C GLN A 68 -7.31 -5.33 6.22
N ALA A 69 -8.49 -4.90 5.78
CA ALA A 69 -9.64 -4.76 6.66
C ALA A 69 -10.18 -6.13 7.10
N LYS A 70 -10.88 -6.16 8.24
CA LYS A 70 -11.62 -7.34 8.69
C LYS A 70 -12.67 -7.77 7.66
N VAL A 71 -12.71 -9.05 7.32
CA VAL A 71 -13.69 -9.62 6.37
C VAL A 71 -14.45 -10.77 7.02
N GLY A 72 -15.72 -10.51 7.34
CA GLY A 72 -16.59 -11.48 7.99
C GLY A 72 -15.99 -11.99 9.31
N ASN A 73 -16.14 -13.29 9.55
CA ASN A 73 -15.60 -13.95 10.73
C ASN A 73 -14.24 -14.64 10.47
N PHE A 74 -13.74 -14.62 9.23
CA PHE A 74 -12.57 -15.43 8.83
C PHE A 74 -11.26 -14.64 8.72
N GLN A 75 -11.32 -13.32 8.55
CA GLN A 75 -10.12 -12.48 8.45
C GLN A 75 -10.21 -11.35 9.45
N GLU A 76 -9.24 -11.29 10.37
CA GLU A 76 -9.03 -10.14 11.25
C GLU A 76 -8.43 -8.95 10.48
N GLU A 77 -8.61 -7.75 11.02
CA GLU A 77 -7.91 -6.58 10.51
C GLU A 77 -6.40 -6.78 10.73
N SER A 78 -5.59 -6.50 9.71
CA SER A 78 -4.14 -6.59 9.82
C SER A 78 -3.42 -5.43 9.15
N PHE A 79 -2.28 -5.09 9.72
CA PHE A 79 -1.29 -4.18 9.18
C PHE A 79 0.07 -4.86 9.29
N ASN A 80 0.59 -5.39 8.18
CA ASN A 80 1.72 -6.31 8.18
C ASN A 80 2.72 -6.04 7.05
N THR A 81 3.89 -6.68 7.13
CA THR A 81 4.92 -6.61 6.10
C THR A 81 5.62 -7.96 5.93
N ASN A 82 6.14 -8.23 4.73
CA ASN A 82 6.97 -9.41 4.44
C ASN A 82 8.43 -9.13 4.80
N VAL A 83 8.88 -9.68 5.92
CA VAL A 83 10.30 -9.75 6.26
C VAL A 83 10.69 -11.22 6.29
N ALA A 84 11.81 -11.56 5.64
CA ALA A 84 12.34 -12.91 5.70
C ALA A 84 12.64 -13.29 7.16
N SER A 85 12.14 -14.45 7.59
CA SER A 85 12.20 -14.91 8.97
C SER A 85 13.50 -15.65 9.32
N PHE A 86 14.36 -15.90 8.35
CA PHE A 86 15.66 -16.56 8.53
C PHE A 86 16.70 -16.00 7.54
N GLY A 87 17.97 -16.03 7.95
CA GLY A 87 19.10 -15.64 7.11
C GLY A 87 20.39 -15.54 7.89
N SER A 88 21.51 -15.53 7.19
CA SER A 88 22.85 -15.24 7.72
C SER A 88 23.54 -14.19 6.85
N PHE A 89 24.39 -13.39 7.48
CA PHE A 89 25.23 -12.40 6.81
C PHE A 89 26.45 -12.12 7.68
N ASP A 90 27.59 -11.86 7.05
CA ASP A 90 28.80 -11.42 7.73
C ASP A 90 28.65 -9.97 8.21
N LEU A 91 29.03 -9.73 9.46
CA LEU A 91 28.89 -8.41 10.11
C LEU A 91 29.97 -7.42 9.67
N LEU A 92 31.11 -7.92 9.21
CA LEU A 92 32.28 -7.11 8.87
C LEU A 92 32.44 -6.87 7.38
N GLU A 93 31.66 -7.59 6.55
CA GLU A 93 31.69 -7.44 5.11
C GLU A 93 30.49 -6.61 4.64
N THR A 94 30.70 -5.80 3.60
CA THR A 94 29.60 -5.06 2.97
C THR A 94 28.73 -6.05 2.20
N ASN A 95 27.61 -6.47 2.80
CA ASN A 95 26.66 -7.40 2.21
C ASN A 95 25.29 -6.72 2.04
N GLU A 96 24.66 -6.91 0.88
CA GLU A 96 23.29 -6.46 0.58
C GLU A 96 22.27 -6.95 1.62
N ASN A 97 22.47 -8.15 2.19
CA ASN A 97 21.61 -8.69 3.24
C ASN A 97 21.67 -7.85 4.52
N LEU A 98 22.88 -7.45 4.96
CA LEU A 98 23.07 -6.61 6.14
C LEU A 98 22.44 -5.24 5.92
N LYS A 99 22.64 -4.63 4.75
CA LYS A 99 22.00 -3.36 4.37
C LYS A 99 20.48 -3.47 4.42
N TYR A 100 19.92 -4.53 3.84
CA TYR A 100 18.49 -4.78 3.81
C TYR A 100 17.88 -4.90 5.21
N TYR A 101 18.42 -5.78 6.06
CA TYR A 101 17.85 -5.97 7.40
C TYR A 101 18.03 -4.77 8.32
N THR A 102 19.11 -4.00 8.14
CA THR A 102 19.29 -2.71 8.84
C THR A 102 18.20 -1.72 8.45
N ALA A 103 17.98 -1.53 7.14
CA ALA A 103 16.96 -0.63 6.62
C ALA A 103 15.53 -1.05 6.99
N VAL A 104 15.26 -2.36 7.09
CA VAL A 104 13.99 -2.90 7.61
C VAL A 104 13.84 -2.52 9.09
N GLY A 105 14.88 -2.72 9.90
CA GLY A 105 14.90 -2.35 11.31
C GLY A 105 14.58 -0.86 11.52
N ASP A 106 15.16 0.01 10.70
CA ASP A 106 14.93 1.46 10.75
C ASP A 106 13.46 1.80 10.49
N ILE A 107 12.85 1.28 9.41
CA ILE A 107 11.41 1.44 9.16
C ILE A 107 10.58 0.97 10.35
N LEU A 108 10.89 -0.21 10.90
CA LEU A 108 10.13 -0.81 11.99
C LEU A 108 10.25 -0.03 13.30
N ASN A 109 11.31 0.75 13.47
CA ASN A 109 11.54 1.62 14.63
C ASN A 109 10.79 2.95 14.55
N HIS A 110 10.37 3.42 13.36
CA HIS A 110 9.59 4.65 13.19
C HIS A 110 8.10 4.44 13.47
N LYS A 111 7.73 4.26 14.75
CA LYS A 111 6.34 3.94 15.17
C LYS A 111 5.30 4.98 14.76
N ASP A 112 5.60 6.27 14.88
CA ASP A 112 4.66 7.34 14.51
C ASP A 112 4.39 7.36 13.01
N MET A 113 5.44 7.17 12.19
CA MET A 113 5.32 7.02 10.74
C MET A 113 4.44 5.81 10.40
N LEU A 114 4.66 4.65 11.04
CA LEU A 114 3.88 3.44 10.80
C LEU A 114 2.41 3.60 11.21
N SER A 115 2.13 4.33 12.29
CA SER A 115 0.76 4.67 12.71
C SER A 115 0.06 5.54 11.67
N LEU A 116 0.71 6.62 11.23
CA LEU A 116 0.20 7.50 10.18
C LEU A 116 0.01 6.78 8.83
N LEU A 117 0.95 5.89 8.49
CA LEU A 117 0.86 5.03 7.31
C LEU A 117 -0.36 4.11 7.41
N LYS A 118 -0.57 3.43 8.54
CA LYS A 118 -1.75 2.59 8.77
C LYS A 118 -3.04 3.39 8.58
N GLU A 119 -3.19 4.51 9.26
CA GLU A 119 -4.39 5.36 9.16
C GLU A 119 -4.65 5.83 7.73
N THR A 120 -3.58 6.24 7.02
CA THR A 120 -3.65 6.64 5.62
C THR A 120 -4.10 5.49 4.72
N MET A 121 -3.55 4.29 4.94
CA MET A 121 -3.91 3.11 4.16
C MET A 121 -5.34 2.65 4.42
N VAL A 122 -5.82 2.72 5.67
CA VAL A 122 -7.23 2.46 6.04
C VAL A 122 -8.14 3.41 5.29
N PHE A 123 -7.86 4.71 5.33
CA PHE A 123 -8.66 5.74 4.67
C PHE A 123 -8.79 5.47 3.16
N PHE A 124 -7.68 5.25 2.47
CA PHE A 124 -7.70 5.04 1.02
C PHE A 124 -8.29 3.69 0.62
N ALA A 125 -8.03 2.63 1.38
CA ALA A 125 -8.67 1.33 1.13
C ALA A 125 -10.21 1.44 1.19
N ASN A 126 -10.73 2.13 2.21
CA ASN A 126 -12.17 2.36 2.36
C ASN A 126 -12.73 3.23 1.22
N LYS A 127 -12.08 4.35 0.92
CA LYS A 127 -12.48 5.26 -0.16
C LYS A 127 -12.53 4.57 -1.52
N ILE A 128 -11.51 3.79 -1.86
CA ILE A 128 -11.46 3.04 -3.13
C ILE A 128 -12.54 1.96 -3.16
N ALA A 129 -12.79 1.27 -2.03
CA ALA A 129 -13.84 0.26 -1.94
C ALA A 129 -15.25 0.87 -2.11
N GLU A 130 -15.50 2.05 -1.57
CA GLU A 130 -16.77 2.77 -1.76
C GLU A 130 -17.00 3.18 -3.21
N LEU A 131 -15.99 3.78 -3.85
CA LEU A 131 -16.07 4.16 -5.27
C LEU A 131 -16.28 2.94 -6.18
N ARG A 132 -15.62 1.80 -5.89
CA ARG A 132 -15.86 0.55 -6.62
C ARG A 132 -17.29 0.04 -6.45
N LYS A 133 -17.85 0.09 -5.24
CA LYS A 133 -19.26 -0.28 -5.01
C LYS A 133 -20.23 0.64 -5.75
N GLU A 134 -19.93 1.93 -5.83
CA GLU A 134 -20.72 2.89 -6.60
C GLU A 134 -20.70 2.54 -8.10
N TYR A 135 -19.51 2.28 -8.63
CA TYR A 135 -19.35 1.81 -10.00
C TYR A 135 -20.13 0.52 -10.27
N ASP A 136 -20.01 -0.50 -9.40
CA ASP A 136 -20.69 -1.78 -9.54
C ASP A 136 -22.23 -1.67 -9.46
N LYS A 137 -22.76 -0.65 -8.79
CA LYS A 137 -24.21 -0.36 -8.78
C LYS A 137 -24.65 0.21 -10.12
N LEU A 138 -23.94 1.20 -10.64
CA LEU A 138 -24.20 1.79 -11.95
C LEU A 138 -24.11 0.74 -13.07
N ASP A 139 -23.22 -0.25 -12.92
CA ASP A 139 -23.08 -1.35 -13.89
C ASP A 139 -24.25 -2.33 -13.90
N LYS A 140 -25.07 -2.35 -12.84
CA LYS A 140 -26.27 -3.18 -12.73
C LYS A 140 -27.57 -2.42 -13.07
N GLU A 141 -27.48 -1.12 -13.31
CA GLU A 141 -28.60 -0.25 -13.69
C GLU A 141 -28.80 -0.15 -15.21
N ASP A 142 -27.86 -0.68 -16.01
CA ASP A 142 -27.99 -0.91 -17.47
C ASP A 142 -28.62 -2.28 -17.79
#